data_AF-A0A6B2UCB5-F1
#
_entry.id   AF-A0A6B2UCB5-F1
#
_cell.length_a   1.000
_cell.length_b   1.000
_cell.length_c   1.000
_cell.angle_alpha   90.00
_cell.angle_beta   90.00
_cell.angle_gamma   90.00
#
_symmetry.space_group_name_H-M   'P 1'
#
loop_
_entity.id
_entity.type
_entity.pdbx_description
1 polymer ?
#
loop_
_entity_poly.entity_id
_entity_poly.type
_entity_poly.pdbx_seq_one_letter_code
_entity_poly.pdbx_strand_id
1 'polypeptide(L)'
;APVHTVRGLAPLLRGARRIVIGDPFSRYVQLLLTLARARELVVVDDGTATMEFIALLARGEPLVRWHRGGRGGPRELAFAPFARTARRKLTPGPGRQVALFTCMPVEGVPEGVTVTTHDFAWTRTAFGPPAVRAGADLVGTSLVETGVVAEDHYVAAVDALVRHHGAVRYFAHRRENTTKLHRLAVETGLQIVRPDLPLELIARRGPIGATILSFPSTVVHTLPLALTGTGVRVAVCDIDPTWLTPHASPRAPSFLADVTGTARGVRRIGVGGG
;
A
#
# COMPACT_ATOMS: atom_id res chain seq x y z
N ALA A 1 -14.24 18.40 17.27
CA ALA A 1 -14.30 17.98 15.86
C ALA A 1 -15.17 16.74 15.61
N PRO A 2 -15.01 15.57 16.28
CA PRO A 2 -15.65 14.33 15.84
C PRO A 2 -17.18 14.34 15.90
N VAL A 3 -17.76 14.93 16.95
CA VAL A 3 -19.21 14.91 17.19
C VAL A 3 -19.98 15.72 16.15
N HIS A 4 -19.47 16.89 15.76
CA HIS A 4 -20.11 17.72 14.74
C HIS A 4 -20.11 17.02 13.37
N THR A 5 -18.96 16.44 12.98
CA THR A 5 -18.86 15.68 11.72
C THR A 5 -19.74 14.43 11.74
N VAL A 6 -19.76 13.68 12.85
CA VAL A 6 -20.64 12.50 12.99
C VAL A 6 -22.12 12.91 12.91
N ARG A 7 -22.54 13.99 13.58
CA ARG A 7 -23.92 14.49 13.52
C ARG A 7 -24.30 14.94 12.10
N GLY A 8 -23.40 15.65 11.42
CA GLY A 8 -23.64 16.10 10.04
C GLY A 8 -23.72 14.95 9.04
N LEU A 9 -22.90 13.90 9.21
CA LEU A 9 -22.90 12.75 8.30
C LEU A 9 -24.00 11.72 8.61
N ALA A 10 -24.58 11.72 9.81
CA ALA A 10 -25.54 10.69 10.22
C ALA A 10 -26.77 10.57 9.29
N PRO A 11 -27.44 11.66 8.84
CA PRO A 11 -28.56 11.55 7.90
C PRO A 11 -28.13 10.96 6.56
N LEU A 12 -26.97 11.40 6.03
CA LEU A 12 -26.41 10.91 4.77
C LEU A 12 -26.09 9.42 4.85
N LEU A 13 -25.42 8.97 5.92
CA LEU A 13 -25.06 7.56 6.13
C LEU A 13 -26.27 6.64 6.32
N ARG A 14 -27.35 7.15 6.92
CA ARG A 14 -28.60 6.38 7.09
C ARG A 14 -29.40 6.30 5.79
N GLY A 15 -29.36 7.33 4.96
CA GLY A 15 -30.04 7.37 3.65
C GLY A 15 -29.25 6.71 2.52
N ALA A 16 -27.94 6.53 2.68
CA ALA A 16 -27.08 5.93 1.66
C ALA A 16 -27.48 4.48 1.38
N ARG A 17 -27.70 4.18 0.08
CA ARG A 17 -27.92 2.79 -0.39
C ARG A 17 -26.61 2.01 -0.46
N ARG A 18 -25.54 2.70 -0.86
CA ARG A 18 -24.17 2.19 -1.03
C ARG A 18 -23.18 3.07 -0.26
N ILE A 19 -22.20 2.45 0.41
CA ILE A 19 -21.08 3.15 1.06
C ILE A 19 -19.77 2.58 0.53
N VAL A 20 -18.85 3.46 0.17
CA VAL A 20 -17.51 3.12 -0.29
C VAL A 20 -16.50 3.50 0.79
N ILE A 21 -15.56 2.59 1.08
CA ILE A 21 -14.64 2.66 2.21
C ILE A 21 -13.22 2.40 1.71
N GLY A 22 -12.27 3.27 2.05
CA GLY A 22 -10.85 3.00 1.81
C GLY A 22 -10.25 2.12 2.91
N ASP A 23 -10.07 2.67 4.12
CA ASP A 23 -9.42 1.97 5.23
C ASP A 23 -10.46 1.34 6.20
N PRO A 24 -10.68 0.01 6.17
CA PRO A 24 -11.61 -0.66 7.08
C PRO A 24 -11.11 -0.71 8.54
N PHE A 25 -9.82 -0.41 8.79
CA PHE A 25 -9.21 -0.33 10.12
C PHE A 25 -9.28 1.07 10.74
N SER A 26 -9.74 2.06 9.96
CA SER A 26 -9.91 3.41 10.47
C SER A 26 -10.97 3.43 11.57
N ARG A 27 -10.56 3.78 12.80
CA ARG A 27 -11.48 3.92 13.93
C ARG A 27 -12.65 4.85 13.60
N TYR A 28 -12.39 5.93 12.86
CA TYR A 28 -13.43 6.85 12.46
C TYR A 28 -14.45 6.19 11.52
N VAL A 29 -13.99 5.43 10.53
CA VAL A 29 -14.86 4.64 9.64
C VAL A 29 -15.67 3.61 10.43
N GLN A 30 -15.02 2.87 11.33
CA GLN A 30 -15.69 1.85 12.14
C GLN A 30 -16.80 2.43 13.02
N LEU A 31 -16.59 3.64 13.56
CA LEU A 31 -17.62 4.40 14.27
C LEU A 31 -18.77 4.78 13.33
N LEU A 32 -18.48 5.37 12.17
CA LEU A 32 -19.51 5.79 11.21
C LEU A 32 -20.34 4.61 10.66
N LEU A 33 -19.73 3.45 10.48
CA LEU A 33 -20.42 2.22 10.05
C LEU A 33 -21.51 1.77 11.03
N THR A 34 -21.43 2.15 12.30
CA THR A 34 -22.52 1.86 13.26
C THR A 34 -23.81 2.61 12.93
N LEU A 35 -23.70 3.76 12.26
CA LEU A 35 -24.82 4.59 11.84
C LEU A 35 -25.37 4.20 10.46
N ALA A 36 -24.55 3.53 9.66
CA ALA A 36 -24.86 3.13 8.30
C ALA A 36 -25.96 2.06 8.22
N ARG A 37 -26.91 2.29 7.31
CA ARG A 37 -27.97 1.33 6.93
C ARG A 37 -27.85 0.83 5.50
N ALA A 38 -26.77 1.20 4.81
CA ALA A 38 -26.49 0.76 3.45
C ALA A 38 -26.53 -0.76 3.33
N ARG A 39 -27.20 -1.23 2.27
CA ARG A 39 -27.25 -2.65 1.92
C ARG A 39 -26.03 -3.07 1.12
N GLU A 40 -25.31 -2.12 0.55
CA GLU A 40 -24.12 -2.37 -0.24
C GLU A 40 -22.92 -1.64 0.35
N LEU A 41 -21.89 -2.40 0.70
CA LEU A 41 -20.63 -1.88 1.21
C LEU A 41 -19.51 -2.27 0.25
N VAL A 42 -18.79 -1.28 -0.25
CA VAL A 42 -17.64 -1.48 -1.14
C VAL A 42 -16.38 -1.07 -0.40
N VAL A 43 -15.45 -2.01 -0.22
CA VAL A 43 -14.10 -1.70 0.25
C VAL A 43 -13.20 -1.51 -0.96
N VAL A 44 -12.58 -0.35 -1.06
CA VAL A 44 -11.59 -0.01 -2.08
C VAL A 44 -10.20 -0.24 -1.51
N ASP A 45 -9.27 -0.62 -2.37
CA ASP A 45 -7.88 -0.87 -2.05
C ASP A 45 -7.21 0.17 -1.14
N ASP A 46 -6.58 -0.29 -0.06
CA ASP A 46 -5.70 0.47 0.84
C ASP A 46 -4.32 -0.23 0.92
N GLY A 47 -3.91 -0.87 -0.17
CA GLY A 47 -2.68 -1.63 -0.28
C GLY A 47 -2.70 -2.90 0.57
N THR A 48 -1.61 -3.21 1.25
CA THR A 48 -1.47 -4.43 2.05
C THR A 48 -2.51 -4.57 3.17
N ALA A 49 -3.08 -3.45 3.64
CA ALA A 49 -4.19 -3.49 4.60
C ALA A 49 -5.41 -4.23 4.03
N THR A 50 -5.64 -4.18 2.72
CA THR A 50 -6.73 -4.92 2.07
C THR A 50 -6.55 -6.43 2.17
N MET A 51 -5.32 -6.94 2.06
CA MET A 51 -5.01 -8.36 2.25
C MET A 51 -5.30 -8.79 3.69
N GLU A 52 -4.86 -7.98 4.66
CA GLU A 52 -5.13 -8.23 6.08
C GLU A 52 -6.63 -8.20 6.39
N PHE A 53 -7.36 -7.24 5.82
CA PHE A 53 -8.81 -7.13 6.00
C PHE A 53 -9.53 -8.43 5.59
N ILE A 54 -9.21 -8.97 4.41
CA ILE A 54 -9.81 -10.22 3.94
C ILE A 54 -9.40 -11.40 4.83
N ALA A 55 -8.14 -11.48 5.22
CA ALA A 55 -7.67 -12.54 6.12
C ALA A 55 -8.37 -12.51 7.49
N LEU A 56 -8.57 -11.34 8.08
CA LEU A 56 -9.32 -11.17 9.33
C LEU A 56 -10.81 -11.50 9.15
N LEU A 57 -11.40 -11.08 8.04
CA LEU A 57 -12.79 -11.34 7.74
C LEU A 57 -13.05 -12.85 7.60
N ALA A 58 -12.15 -13.56 6.94
CA ALA A 58 -12.18 -15.02 6.79
C ALA A 58 -12.06 -15.76 8.13
N ARG A 59 -11.19 -15.27 9.03
CA ARG A 59 -11.04 -15.83 10.39
C ARG A 59 -12.13 -15.39 11.38
N GLY A 60 -13.00 -14.46 10.97
CA GLY A 60 -14.01 -13.88 11.86
C GLY A 60 -13.44 -12.99 12.97
N GLU A 61 -12.19 -12.53 12.82
CA GLU A 61 -11.47 -11.73 13.80
C GLU A 61 -11.89 -10.24 13.75
N PRO A 62 -11.77 -9.50 14.87
CA PRO A 62 -12.03 -8.06 14.87
C PRO A 62 -11.08 -7.29 13.94
N LEU A 63 -11.60 -6.24 13.29
CA LEU A 63 -10.81 -5.37 12.41
C LEU A 63 -9.93 -4.42 13.21
N VAL A 64 -8.82 -4.92 13.73
CA VAL A 64 -7.84 -4.13 14.52
C VAL A 64 -6.50 -4.19 13.81
N ARG A 65 -5.96 -3.01 13.44
CA ARG A 65 -4.67 -2.93 12.74
C ARG A 65 -3.54 -3.38 13.66
N TRP A 66 -2.87 -4.46 13.29
CA TRP A 66 -1.82 -5.07 14.11
C TRP A 66 -0.56 -4.22 14.30
N HIS A 67 -0.21 -3.36 13.35
CA HIS A 67 1.01 -2.52 13.41
C HIS A 67 1.01 -1.46 14.51
N ARG A 68 -0.13 -1.23 15.19
CA ARG A 68 -0.16 -0.33 16.35
C ARG A 68 0.29 -1.14 17.58
N GLY A 69 1.59 -1.09 17.86
CA GLY A 69 2.18 -1.62 19.08
C GLY A 69 1.42 -1.12 20.30
N GLY A 70 0.80 -2.04 21.03
CA GLY A 70 0.00 -1.72 22.19
C GLY A 70 -1.16 -2.69 22.35
N ARG A 71 -0.84 -3.99 22.46
CA ARG A 71 -1.82 -5.00 22.89
C ARG A 71 -2.40 -4.56 24.24
N GLY A 72 -3.68 -4.19 24.27
CA GLY A 72 -4.44 -4.14 25.52
C GLY A 72 -4.50 -2.80 26.25
N GLY A 73 -4.18 -1.67 25.58
CA GLY A 73 -4.42 -0.36 26.19
C GLY A 73 -5.92 -0.10 26.45
N PRO A 74 -6.31 0.64 27.51
CA PRO A 74 -7.72 0.89 27.83
C PRO A 74 -8.51 1.54 26.68
N ARG A 75 -7.84 2.34 25.84
CA ARG A 75 -8.44 2.91 24.62
C ARG A 75 -8.76 1.88 23.54
N GLU A 76 -8.01 0.79 23.46
CA GLU A 76 -8.26 -0.29 22.50
C GLU A 76 -9.45 -1.15 22.93
N LEU A 77 -9.53 -1.48 24.23
CA LEU A 77 -10.67 -2.17 24.83
C LEU A 77 -11.97 -1.37 24.63
N ALA A 78 -11.93 -0.05 24.86
CA ALA A 78 -13.07 0.83 24.60
C ALA A 78 -13.49 0.85 23.12
N PHE A 79 -12.56 0.59 22.18
CA PHE A 79 -12.83 0.61 20.75
C PHE A 79 -13.24 -0.75 20.16
N ALA A 80 -13.00 -1.85 20.88
CA ALA A 80 -13.30 -3.21 20.44
C ALA A 80 -14.77 -3.45 20.00
N PRO A 81 -15.80 -2.82 20.62
CA PRO A 81 -17.17 -2.97 20.14
C PRO A 81 -17.40 -2.41 18.72
N PHE A 82 -16.73 -1.31 18.38
CA PHE A 82 -16.82 -0.69 17.05
C PHE A 82 -16.11 -1.55 16.00
N ALA A 83 -14.93 -2.08 16.31
CA ALA A 83 -14.22 -3.01 15.42
C ALA A 83 -15.03 -4.28 15.14
N ARG A 84 -15.66 -4.86 16.19
CA ARG A 84 -16.56 -6.01 16.04
C ARG A 84 -17.81 -5.68 15.22
N THR A 85 -18.39 -4.50 15.43
CA THR A 85 -19.57 -4.06 14.67
C THR A 85 -19.22 -3.80 13.21
N ALA A 86 -18.07 -3.16 12.94
CA ALA A 86 -17.57 -2.93 11.60
C ALA A 86 -17.29 -4.26 10.88
N ARG A 87 -16.62 -5.22 11.54
CA ARG A 87 -16.47 -6.59 11.01
C ARG A 87 -17.83 -7.18 10.64
N ARG A 88 -18.77 -7.21 11.59
CA ARG A 88 -20.13 -7.74 11.35
C ARG A 88 -20.78 -7.05 10.17
N LYS A 89 -20.66 -5.73 10.03
CA LYS A 89 -21.21 -4.96 8.89
C LYS A 89 -20.51 -5.30 7.58
N LEU A 90 -19.21 -5.53 7.60
CA LEU A 90 -18.40 -5.88 6.44
C LEU A 90 -18.36 -7.39 6.15
N THR A 91 -19.13 -8.20 6.86
CA THR A 91 -19.41 -9.60 6.51
C THR A 91 -20.69 -9.66 5.68
N PRO A 92 -20.74 -10.40 4.57
CA PRO A 92 -21.98 -10.69 3.84
C PRO A 92 -23.07 -11.25 4.76
N GLY A 93 -24.33 -11.00 4.44
CA GLY A 93 -25.45 -11.54 5.20
C GLY A 93 -26.81 -11.21 4.57
N PRO A 94 -27.93 -11.66 5.16
CA PRO A 94 -29.26 -11.41 4.61
C PRO A 94 -29.52 -9.92 4.38
N GLY A 95 -29.74 -9.53 3.11
CA GLY A 95 -29.96 -8.14 2.72
C GLY A 95 -28.74 -7.23 2.75
N ARG A 96 -27.52 -7.78 2.87
CA ARG A 96 -26.27 -7.03 2.84
C ARG A 96 -25.23 -7.66 1.92
N GLN A 97 -24.82 -6.88 0.93
CA GLN A 97 -23.78 -7.19 -0.02
C GLN A 97 -22.49 -6.49 0.38
N VAL A 98 -21.38 -7.21 0.28
CA VAL A 98 -20.04 -6.66 0.51
C VAL A 98 -19.23 -6.93 -0.75
N ALA A 99 -18.70 -5.87 -1.33
CA ALA A 99 -17.81 -5.94 -2.47
C ALA A 99 -16.42 -5.42 -2.11
N LEU A 100 -15.42 -5.98 -2.77
CA LEU A 100 -14.03 -5.57 -2.68
C LEU A 100 -13.56 -5.13 -4.06
N PHE A 101 -13.06 -3.90 -4.18
CA PHE A 101 -12.44 -3.40 -5.39
C PHE A 101 -10.95 -3.21 -5.14
N THR A 102 -10.12 -4.14 -5.63
CA THR A 102 -8.70 -4.19 -5.27
C THR A 102 -7.84 -4.74 -6.40
N CYS A 103 -6.60 -4.27 -6.46
CA CYS A 103 -5.52 -4.84 -7.26
C CYS A 103 -4.64 -5.80 -6.46
N MET A 104 -4.78 -5.81 -5.13
CA MET A 104 -3.99 -6.65 -4.26
C MET A 104 -4.39 -8.13 -4.42
N PRO A 105 -3.42 -9.04 -4.38
CA PRO A 105 -3.69 -10.47 -4.35
C PRO A 105 -4.34 -10.83 -3.01
N VAL A 106 -5.62 -11.18 -3.05
CA VAL A 106 -6.37 -11.61 -1.87
C VAL A 106 -6.69 -13.10 -1.98
N GLU A 107 -6.45 -13.83 -0.90
CA GLU A 107 -6.72 -15.26 -0.78
C GLU A 107 -7.74 -15.50 0.34
N GLY A 108 -8.44 -16.64 0.29
CA GLY A 108 -9.41 -17.01 1.33
C GLY A 108 -10.59 -16.04 1.44
N VAL A 109 -11.02 -15.46 0.32
CA VAL A 109 -12.15 -14.52 0.29
C VAL A 109 -13.41 -15.19 0.86
N PRO A 110 -14.06 -14.61 1.88
CA PRO A 110 -15.25 -15.20 2.48
C PRO A 110 -16.41 -15.33 1.48
N GLU A 111 -17.22 -16.37 1.67
CA GLU A 111 -18.42 -16.59 0.87
C GLU A 111 -19.36 -15.37 0.90
N GLY A 112 -19.87 -14.99 -0.28
CA GLY A 112 -20.75 -13.84 -0.45
C GLY A 112 -20.04 -12.49 -0.58
N VAL A 113 -18.70 -12.43 -0.47
CA VAL A 113 -17.93 -11.23 -0.82
C VAL A 113 -17.68 -11.22 -2.33
N THR A 114 -18.14 -10.18 -3.02
CA THR A 114 -17.86 -10.00 -4.45
C THR A 114 -16.52 -9.30 -4.64
N VAL A 115 -15.56 -9.92 -5.32
CA VAL A 115 -14.28 -9.27 -5.63
C VAL A 115 -14.31 -8.77 -7.07
N THR A 116 -14.05 -7.48 -7.26
CA THR A 116 -13.81 -6.86 -8.55
C THR A 116 -12.34 -6.45 -8.62
N THR A 117 -11.63 -6.98 -9.61
CA THR A 117 -10.22 -6.64 -9.81
C THR A 117 -10.09 -5.20 -10.29
N HIS A 118 -9.32 -4.40 -9.56
CA HIS A 118 -8.86 -3.10 -10.04
C HIS A 118 -7.63 -3.31 -10.94
N ASP A 119 -7.87 -3.31 -12.24
CA ASP A 119 -6.82 -3.57 -13.23
C ASP A 119 -6.11 -2.30 -13.71
N PHE A 120 -6.45 -1.11 -13.20
CA PHE A 120 -5.96 0.19 -13.68
C PHE A 120 -6.36 0.57 -15.11
N ALA A 121 -7.44 -0.01 -15.69
CA ALA A 121 -7.90 0.34 -17.04
C ALA A 121 -8.15 1.84 -17.24
N TRP A 122 -8.87 2.49 -16.32
CA TRP A 122 -9.13 3.93 -16.41
C TRP A 122 -7.84 4.75 -16.38
N THR A 123 -6.88 4.40 -15.53
CA THR A 123 -5.58 5.08 -15.47
C THR A 123 -4.83 4.94 -16.79
N ARG A 124 -4.85 3.75 -17.42
CA ARG A 124 -4.21 3.53 -18.72
C ARG A 124 -4.87 4.31 -19.85
N THR A 125 -6.20 4.42 -19.84
CA THR A 125 -6.94 5.13 -20.90
C THR A 125 -6.88 6.65 -20.73
N ALA A 126 -6.94 7.14 -19.48
CA ALA A 126 -6.92 8.57 -19.18
C ALA A 126 -5.51 9.18 -19.28
N PHE A 127 -4.47 8.40 -18.96
CA PHE A 127 -3.09 8.84 -19.01
C PHE A 127 -2.35 7.96 -20.01
N GLY A 128 -2.04 8.51 -21.19
CA GLY A 128 -1.44 7.82 -22.34
C GLY A 128 -0.16 7.03 -22.02
N PRO A 129 0.39 6.28 -22.98
CA PRO A 129 1.63 5.56 -22.72
C PRO A 129 2.75 6.57 -22.42
N PRO A 130 3.60 6.30 -21.42
CA PRO A 130 4.69 7.20 -21.08
C PRO A 130 5.77 7.21 -22.15
N ALA A 131 6.53 8.30 -22.20
CA ALA A 131 7.83 8.29 -22.86
C ALA A 131 8.79 7.37 -22.07
N VAL A 132 9.08 6.19 -22.63
CA VAL A 132 10.00 5.22 -22.03
C VAL A 132 11.43 5.55 -22.46
N ARG A 133 12.32 5.74 -21.50
CA ARG A 133 13.76 5.97 -21.72
C ARG A 133 14.57 4.73 -21.37
N ALA A 134 15.76 4.60 -21.95
CA ALA A 134 16.72 3.60 -21.53
C ALA A 134 17.14 3.79 -20.05
N GLY A 135 17.60 2.70 -19.43
CA GLY A 135 18.05 2.68 -18.03
C GLY A 135 16.93 2.47 -17.01
N ALA A 136 17.24 2.79 -15.74
CA ALA A 136 16.34 2.53 -14.62
C ALA A 136 15.92 3.79 -13.86
N ASP A 137 14.79 3.71 -13.18
CA ASP A 137 14.38 4.62 -12.10
C ASP A 137 14.25 3.84 -10.79
N LEU A 138 14.59 4.49 -9.67
CA LEU A 138 14.39 3.95 -8.33
C LEU A 138 13.14 4.54 -7.69
N VAL A 139 12.42 3.71 -6.95
CA VAL A 139 11.25 4.09 -6.17
C VAL A 139 11.58 3.94 -4.70
N GLY A 140 11.50 5.06 -3.99
CA GLY A 140 11.78 5.14 -2.58
C GLY A 140 10.70 4.53 -1.71
N THR A 141 11.07 4.24 -0.47
CA THR A 141 10.17 3.69 0.56
C THR A 141 10.41 4.39 1.89
N SER A 142 9.44 4.32 2.79
CA SER A 142 9.58 4.87 4.14
C SER A 142 10.21 3.90 5.15
N LEU A 143 10.90 2.84 4.71
CA LEU A 143 11.40 1.80 5.61
C LEU A 143 12.33 2.36 6.68
N VAL A 144 13.21 3.29 6.29
CA VAL A 144 14.11 4.00 7.22
C VAL A 144 13.31 4.87 8.20
N GLU A 145 12.35 5.66 7.71
CA GLU A 145 11.55 6.55 8.55
C GLU A 145 10.61 5.82 9.50
N THR A 146 10.25 4.58 9.16
CA THR A 146 9.50 3.68 10.06
C THR A 146 10.41 2.89 11.00
N GLY A 147 11.73 3.08 10.94
CA GLY A 147 12.71 2.38 11.76
C GLY A 147 12.87 0.89 11.42
N VAL A 148 12.36 0.44 10.26
CA VAL A 148 12.46 -0.97 9.85
C VAL A 148 13.88 -1.28 9.37
N VAL A 149 14.47 -0.38 8.59
CA VAL A 149 15.81 -0.54 7.99
C VAL A 149 16.73 0.58 8.48
N ALA A 150 17.98 0.27 8.78
CA ALA A 150 18.97 1.28 9.13
C ALA A 150 19.33 2.16 7.91
N GLU A 151 19.50 3.47 8.13
CA GLU A 151 19.73 4.42 7.03
C GLU A 151 20.98 4.09 6.22
N ASP A 152 22.11 3.76 6.88
CA ASP A 152 23.37 3.49 6.19
C ASP A 152 23.28 2.28 5.26
N HIS A 153 22.61 1.21 5.70
CA HIS A 153 22.34 0.05 4.86
C HIS A 153 21.46 0.41 3.65
N TYR A 154 20.42 1.24 3.87
CA TYR A 154 19.55 1.68 2.79
C TYR A 154 20.27 2.55 1.75
N VAL A 155 21.12 3.49 2.19
CA VAL A 155 21.88 4.36 1.30
C VAL A 155 22.90 3.56 0.49
N ALA A 156 23.65 2.66 1.14
CA ALA A 156 24.58 1.76 0.46
C ALA A 156 23.88 0.85 -0.56
N ALA A 157 22.66 0.39 -0.23
CA ALA A 157 21.84 -0.41 -1.13
C ALA A 157 21.40 0.38 -2.38
N VAL A 158 20.95 1.62 -2.20
CA VAL A 158 20.59 2.50 -3.31
C VAL A 158 21.79 2.77 -4.21
N ASP A 159 22.95 3.07 -3.62
CA ASP A 159 24.20 3.29 -4.33
C ASP A 159 24.64 2.07 -5.17
N ALA A 160 24.54 0.85 -4.60
CA ALA A 160 24.79 -0.38 -5.35
C ALA A 160 23.82 -0.56 -6.53
N LEU A 161 22.52 -0.29 -6.33
CA LEU A 161 21.52 -0.37 -7.40
C LEU A 161 21.78 0.65 -8.52
N VAL A 162 22.20 1.87 -8.17
CA VAL A 162 22.61 2.90 -9.14
C VAL A 162 23.74 2.39 -10.02
N ARG A 163 24.81 1.88 -9.40
CA ARG A 163 25.97 1.36 -10.14
C ARG A 163 25.64 0.16 -11.02
N HIS A 164 24.84 -0.79 -10.53
CA HIS A 164 24.56 -2.03 -11.26
C HIS A 164 23.49 -1.89 -12.35
N HIS A 165 22.55 -0.96 -12.18
CA HIS A 165 21.39 -0.85 -13.09
C HIS A 165 21.29 0.50 -13.81
N GLY A 166 22.22 1.43 -13.58
CA GLY A 166 22.23 2.73 -14.23
C GLY A 166 20.99 3.55 -13.89
N ALA A 167 20.55 3.51 -12.63
CA ALA A 167 19.43 4.32 -12.18
C ALA A 167 19.85 5.80 -12.10
N VAL A 168 19.06 6.70 -12.66
CA VAL A 168 19.40 8.14 -12.71
C VAL A 168 18.40 9.04 -11.96
N ARG A 169 17.22 8.53 -11.63
CA ARG A 169 16.24 9.24 -10.80
C ARG A 169 15.75 8.38 -9.65
N TYR A 170 15.40 9.06 -8.56
CA TYR A 170 14.82 8.48 -7.36
C TYR A 170 13.47 9.15 -7.10
N PHE A 171 12.37 8.42 -7.27
CA PHE A 171 11.03 8.87 -6.91
C PHE A 171 10.84 8.70 -5.40
N ALA A 172 11.02 9.80 -4.67
CA ALA A 172 10.92 9.82 -3.23
C ALA A 172 9.49 9.52 -2.78
N HIS A 173 9.36 8.65 -1.80
CA HIS A 173 8.12 8.44 -1.10
C HIS A 173 7.80 9.65 -0.21
N ARG A 174 6.53 10.06 -0.14
CA ARG A 174 6.07 11.28 0.56
C ARG A 174 6.47 11.40 2.04
N ARG A 175 6.80 10.27 2.68
CA ARG A 175 7.22 10.21 4.10
C ARG A 175 8.73 10.27 4.27
N GLU A 176 9.51 10.22 3.21
CA GLU A 176 10.97 10.23 3.31
C GLU A 176 11.49 11.60 3.76
N ASN A 177 12.42 11.57 4.70
CA ASN A 177 12.95 12.78 5.29
C ASN A 177 13.93 13.49 4.32
N THR A 178 14.00 14.82 4.41
CA THR A 178 14.85 15.64 3.53
C THR A 178 16.33 15.34 3.68
N THR A 179 16.80 15.02 4.88
CA THR A 179 18.22 14.76 5.17
C THR A 179 18.71 13.52 4.43
N LYS A 180 18.00 12.39 4.56
CA LYS A 180 18.28 11.15 3.84
C LYS A 180 18.23 11.36 2.32
N LEU A 181 17.23 12.10 1.83
CA LEU A 181 17.09 12.37 0.39
C LEU A 181 18.23 13.23 -0.15
N HIS A 182 18.68 14.23 0.63
CA HIS A 182 19.86 15.02 0.28
C HIS A 182 21.11 14.16 0.24
N ARG A 183 21.30 13.29 1.24
CA ARG A 183 22.39 12.33 1.31
C ARG A 183 22.41 11.41 0.09
N LEU A 184 21.26 10.82 -0.29
CA LEU A 184 21.13 10.02 -1.50
C LEU A 184 21.55 10.80 -2.75
N ALA A 185 21.11 12.06 -2.90
CA ALA A 185 21.47 12.88 -4.05
C ALA A 185 22.99 13.11 -4.14
N VAL A 186 23.63 13.43 -3.01
CA VAL A 186 25.07 13.72 -2.94
C VAL A 186 25.92 12.46 -3.15
N GLU A 187 25.57 11.35 -2.50
CA GLU A 187 26.40 10.14 -2.53
C GLU A 187 26.24 9.34 -3.82
N THR A 188 25.07 9.40 -4.46
CA THR A 188 24.76 8.54 -5.63
C THR A 188 24.60 9.31 -6.94
N GLY A 189 24.52 10.64 -6.89
CA GLY A 189 24.24 11.48 -8.07
C GLY A 189 22.81 11.37 -8.61
N LEU A 190 21.91 10.69 -7.89
CA LEU A 190 20.51 10.54 -8.28
C LEU A 190 19.78 11.89 -8.30
N GLN A 191 19.01 12.12 -9.37
CA GLN A 191 18.00 13.18 -9.36
C GLN A 191 16.83 12.77 -8.46
N ILE A 192 16.69 13.43 -7.31
CA ILE A 192 15.56 13.21 -6.41
C ILE A 192 14.31 13.88 -6.98
N VAL A 193 13.27 13.08 -7.23
CA VAL A 193 11.96 13.53 -7.69
C VAL A 193 10.96 13.35 -6.56
N ARG A 194 10.27 14.41 -6.16
CA ARG A 194 9.16 14.36 -5.21
C ARG A 194 7.86 14.46 -5.99
N PRO A 195 7.14 13.35 -6.21
CA PRO A 195 5.96 13.37 -7.04
C PRO A 195 4.76 13.96 -6.28
N ASP A 196 4.03 14.88 -6.93
CA ASP A 196 2.81 15.49 -6.37
C ASP A 196 1.55 14.63 -6.57
N LEU A 197 1.66 13.57 -7.37
CA LEU A 197 0.60 12.62 -7.69
C LEU A 197 1.04 11.19 -7.35
N PRO A 198 0.09 10.24 -7.22
CA PRO A 198 0.42 8.82 -7.13
C PRO A 198 1.39 8.39 -8.24
N LEU A 199 2.32 7.51 -7.89
CA LEU A 199 3.42 7.14 -8.79
C LEU A 199 2.92 6.48 -10.07
N GLU A 200 1.78 5.79 -10.03
CA GLU A 200 1.13 5.19 -11.20
C GLU A 200 0.76 6.27 -12.23
N LEU A 201 0.30 7.43 -11.80
CA LEU A 201 -0.04 8.54 -12.70
C LEU A 201 1.22 9.20 -13.25
N ILE A 202 2.23 9.40 -12.41
CA ILE A 202 3.52 9.99 -12.81
C ILE A 202 4.23 9.07 -13.81
N ALA A 203 4.26 7.77 -13.55
CA ALA A 203 4.85 6.78 -14.42
C ALA A 203 4.12 6.68 -15.75
N ARG A 204 2.80 6.94 -15.82
CA ARG A 204 2.04 7.03 -17.08
C ARG A 204 2.26 8.32 -17.84
N ARG A 205 2.39 9.45 -17.15
CA ARG A 205 2.67 10.74 -17.80
C ARG A 205 4.10 10.80 -18.34
N GLY A 206 5.02 10.07 -17.71
CA GLY A 206 6.42 9.99 -18.11
C GLY A 206 7.16 11.33 -17.97
N PRO A 207 8.46 11.35 -18.34
CA PRO A 207 9.25 10.20 -18.80
C PRO A 207 9.48 9.16 -17.69
N ILE A 208 9.64 7.88 -18.05
CA ILE A 208 9.91 6.77 -17.12
C ILE A 208 11.00 5.84 -17.70
N GLY A 209 11.86 5.29 -16.86
CA GLY A 209 12.87 4.31 -17.22
C GLY A 209 12.24 3.01 -17.69
N ALA A 210 12.94 2.30 -18.59
CA ALA A 210 12.55 0.98 -19.06
C ALA A 210 12.50 -0.07 -17.93
N THR A 211 13.19 0.20 -16.81
CA THR A 211 13.11 -0.58 -15.59
C THR A 211 12.79 0.33 -14.40
N ILE A 212 11.84 -0.08 -13.57
CA ILE A 212 11.55 0.54 -12.27
C ILE A 212 12.02 -0.42 -11.18
N LEU A 213 12.93 0.06 -10.34
CA LEU A 213 13.51 -0.66 -9.22
C LEU A 213 12.83 -0.16 -7.94
N SER A 214 12.30 -1.07 -7.12
CA SER A 214 11.63 -0.68 -5.88
C SER A 214 12.00 -1.65 -4.76
N PHE A 215 12.29 -1.12 -3.57
CA PHE A 215 12.25 -1.94 -2.36
C PHE A 215 10.80 -2.36 -2.04
N PRO A 216 10.57 -3.38 -1.19
CA PRO A 216 9.23 -3.91 -0.95
C PRO A 216 8.27 -2.80 -0.50
N SER A 217 7.26 -2.55 -1.34
CA SER A 217 6.25 -1.52 -1.13
C SER A 217 5.01 -1.84 -1.97
N THR A 218 3.88 -1.20 -1.70
CA THR A 218 2.64 -1.46 -2.44
C THR A 218 2.76 -1.19 -3.94
N VAL A 219 3.71 -0.35 -4.36
CA VAL A 219 3.88 0.03 -5.77
C VAL A 219 4.27 -1.16 -6.65
N VAL A 220 4.82 -2.23 -6.07
CA VAL A 220 5.18 -3.45 -6.81
C VAL A 220 3.95 -4.21 -7.29
N HIS A 221 2.78 -4.00 -6.68
CA HIS A 221 1.51 -4.58 -7.14
C HIS A 221 0.78 -3.66 -8.13
N THR A 222 0.93 -2.34 -7.99
CA THR A 222 0.16 -1.36 -8.77
C THR A 222 0.83 -0.98 -10.08
N LEU A 223 2.15 -0.74 -10.08
CA LEU A 223 2.88 -0.28 -11.27
C LEU A 223 2.85 -1.28 -12.44
N PRO A 224 2.98 -2.60 -12.25
CA PRO A 224 2.85 -3.55 -13.37
C PRO A 224 1.49 -3.45 -14.08
N LEU A 225 0.42 -3.24 -13.32
CA LEU A 225 -0.94 -3.10 -13.84
C LEU A 225 -1.15 -1.75 -14.55
N ALA A 226 -0.67 -0.66 -13.93
CA ALA A 226 -0.72 0.66 -14.53
C ALA A 226 0.10 0.73 -15.82
N LEU A 227 1.24 0.07 -15.89
CA LEU A 227 2.17 0.11 -17.03
C LEU A 227 1.99 -1.06 -18.01
N THR A 228 0.91 -1.83 -17.89
CA THR A 228 0.63 -2.92 -18.84
C THR A 228 0.62 -2.39 -20.28
N GLY A 229 1.36 -3.08 -21.16
CA GLY A 229 1.49 -2.73 -22.57
C GLY A 229 2.51 -1.65 -22.92
N THR A 230 3.29 -1.13 -21.96
CA THR A 230 4.31 -0.09 -22.25
C THR A 230 5.73 -0.66 -22.44
N GLY A 231 5.94 -1.93 -22.13
CA GLY A 231 7.27 -2.55 -22.12
C GLY A 231 8.13 -2.20 -20.89
N VAL A 232 7.64 -1.34 -19.98
CA VAL A 232 8.34 -1.03 -18.73
C VAL A 232 8.31 -2.24 -17.80
N ARG A 233 9.46 -2.59 -17.23
CA ARG A 233 9.61 -3.69 -16.28
C ARG A 233 9.68 -3.17 -14.86
N VAL A 234 9.03 -3.85 -13.93
CA VAL A 234 9.19 -3.58 -12.51
C VAL A 234 10.06 -4.69 -11.92
N ALA A 235 10.98 -4.33 -11.02
CA ALA A 235 11.78 -5.26 -10.24
C ALA A 235 11.74 -4.88 -8.75
N VAL A 236 11.58 -5.89 -7.89
CA VAL A 236 11.68 -5.71 -6.43
C VAL A 236 13.10 -6.00 -6.00
N CYS A 237 13.70 -5.05 -5.29
CA CYS A 237 14.98 -5.20 -4.62
C CYS A 237 14.71 -5.79 -3.23
N ASP A 238 15.25 -6.98 -2.97
CA ASP A 238 15.07 -7.61 -1.66
C ASP A 238 15.81 -6.85 -0.54
N ILE A 239 15.25 -6.89 0.66
CA ILE A 239 15.88 -6.36 1.87
C ILE A 239 16.63 -7.50 2.54
N ASP A 240 17.94 -7.32 2.72
CA ASP A 240 18.73 -8.26 3.50
C ASP A 240 18.28 -8.20 4.97
N PRO A 241 18.01 -9.36 5.62
CA PRO A 241 17.63 -9.39 7.03
C PRO A 241 18.60 -8.68 7.97
N THR A 242 19.89 -8.61 7.62
CA THR A 242 20.92 -7.91 8.40
C THR A 242 20.73 -6.40 8.45
N TRP A 243 19.93 -5.83 7.54
CA TRP A 243 19.65 -4.40 7.51
C TRP A 243 18.56 -3.98 8.50
N LEU A 244 17.85 -4.96 9.07
CA LEU A 244 16.75 -4.71 9.98
C LEU A 244 17.28 -4.15 11.30
N THR A 245 16.64 -3.08 11.78
CA THR A 245 17.05 -2.50 13.06
C THR A 245 16.56 -3.37 14.24
N PRO A 246 17.18 -3.26 15.42
CA PRO A 246 16.67 -3.91 16.64
C PRO A 246 15.25 -3.46 17.04
N HIS A 247 14.80 -2.31 16.55
CA HIS A 247 13.47 -1.76 16.81
C HIS A 247 12.44 -2.15 15.75
N ALA A 248 12.87 -2.84 14.68
CA ALA A 248 11.95 -3.35 13.68
C ALA A 248 10.95 -4.29 14.35
N SER A 249 9.68 -4.18 13.95
CA SER A 249 8.66 -5.10 14.44
C SER A 249 9.09 -6.55 14.16
N PRO A 250 8.85 -7.51 15.07
CA PRO A 250 9.15 -8.92 14.83
C PRO A 250 8.48 -9.50 13.57
N ARG A 251 7.45 -8.83 13.03
CA ARG A 251 6.75 -9.20 11.79
C ARG A 251 7.17 -8.37 10.57
N ALA A 252 8.14 -7.47 10.69
CA ALA A 252 8.69 -6.77 9.54
C ALA A 252 9.28 -7.74 8.50
N PRO A 253 10.04 -8.80 8.87
CA PRO A 253 10.53 -9.78 7.90
C PRO A 253 9.40 -10.45 7.12
N SER A 254 8.35 -10.93 7.81
CA SER A 254 7.22 -11.59 7.17
C SER A 254 6.46 -10.62 6.26
N PHE A 255 6.25 -9.38 6.69
CA PHE A 255 5.60 -8.36 5.86
C PHE A 255 6.36 -8.07 4.57
N LEU A 256 7.69 -7.90 4.66
CA LEU A 256 8.53 -7.67 3.48
C LEU A 256 8.50 -8.88 2.54
N ALA A 257 8.58 -10.09 3.10
CA ALA A 257 8.48 -11.33 2.35
C ALA A 257 7.11 -11.49 1.66
N ASP A 258 6.01 -11.14 2.35
CA ASP A 258 4.65 -11.21 1.82
C ASP A 258 4.45 -10.23 0.66
N VAL A 259 4.90 -8.98 0.82
CA VAL A 259 4.81 -7.96 -0.24
C VAL A 259 5.59 -8.42 -1.47
N THR A 260 6.83 -8.87 -1.31
CA THR A 260 7.62 -9.32 -2.45
C THR A 260 7.10 -10.62 -3.05
N GLY A 261 6.68 -11.58 -2.21
CA GLY A 261 6.23 -12.91 -2.64
C GLY A 261 4.90 -12.90 -3.37
N THR A 262 4.03 -11.94 -3.06
CA THR A 262 2.71 -11.82 -3.69
C THR A 262 2.70 -10.89 -4.90
N ALA A 263 3.81 -10.20 -5.18
CA ALA A 263 3.97 -9.32 -6.33
C ALA A 263 3.99 -10.12 -7.65
N ARG A 264 2.92 -9.99 -8.45
CA ARG A 264 2.80 -10.69 -9.74
C ARG A 264 3.43 -9.88 -10.87
N GLY A 265 4.15 -10.56 -11.77
CA GLY A 265 4.76 -9.92 -12.94
C GLY A 265 5.97 -9.04 -12.61
N VAL A 266 6.59 -9.25 -11.44
CA VAL A 266 7.76 -8.50 -10.98
C VAL A 266 8.95 -9.44 -10.86
N ARG A 267 10.13 -8.99 -11.29
CA ARG A 267 11.39 -9.73 -11.12
C ARG A 267 12.01 -9.40 -9.76
N ARG A 268 12.37 -10.39 -8.96
CA ARG A 268 13.19 -10.18 -7.76
C ARG A 268 14.65 -10.02 -8.17
N ILE A 269 15.33 -9.07 -7.55
CA ILE A 269 16.77 -8.84 -7.73
C ILE A 269 17.44 -8.65 -6.37
N GLY A 270 18.65 -9.21 -6.24
CA GLY A 270 19.54 -8.92 -5.13
C GLY A 270 20.17 -7.52 -5.28
N VAL A 271 20.54 -6.93 -4.16
CA VAL A 271 21.19 -5.60 -4.15
C VAL A 271 22.70 -5.71 -4.42
N GLY A 272 23.31 -6.86 -4.12
CA GLY A 272 24.59 -7.28 -4.67
C GLY A 272 24.35 -8.17 -5.89
N GLY A 273 25.04 -7.92 -7.01
CA GLY A 273 24.86 -8.71 -8.23
C GLY A 273 25.02 -10.21 -8.02
N GLY A 274 24.03 -10.98 -8.49
CA GLY A 274 23.93 -12.43 -8.43
C GLY A 274 22.49 -12.88 -8.53
#